data_AF-A0A7W0KD68-F1
#
_entry.id   AF-A0A7W0KD68-F1
#
_cell.length_a   1.000
_cell.length_b   1.000
_cell.length_c   1.000
_cell.angle_alpha   90.00
_cell.angle_beta   90.00
_cell.angle_gamma   90.00
#
_symmetry.space_group_name_H-M   'P 1'
#
loop_
_entity.id
_entity.type
_entity.pdbx_description
1 polymer ?
#
loop_
_entity_poly.entity_id
_entity_poly.type
_entity_poly.pdbx_seq_one_letter_code
_entity_poly.pdbx_strand_id
1 'polypeptide(L)' 'VTGRTSDDEITFFKSVGNAVQDMAVGRFVFEEAVRLGVGQPVTL' A
#
# COMPACT_ATOMS: atom_id res chain seq x y z
N VAL A 1 -4.47 11.04 -14.97
CA VAL A 1 -4.27 10.09 -16.09
C VAL A 1 -5.55 9.27 -16.21
N THR A 2 -6.08 9.09 -17.42
CA THR A 2 -7.28 8.27 -17.67
C THR A 2 -6.86 6.81 -17.84
N GLY A 3 -7.64 5.87 -17.28
CA GLY A 3 -7.41 4.43 -17.42
C GLY A 3 -7.84 3.90 -18.79
N ARG A 4 -8.25 2.63 -18.86
CA ARG A 4 -8.88 2.03 -20.06
C ARG A 4 -10.10 2.83 -20.48
N THR A 5 -10.26 3.08 -21.79
CA THR A 5 -11.33 3.91 -22.35
C THR A 5 -12.25 3.20 -23.35
N SER A 6 -11.87 2.01 -23.83
CA SER A 6 -12.72 1.18 -24.67
C SER A 6 -12.48 -0.32 -24.45
N ASP A 7 -13.41 -1.13 -24.94
CA ASP A 7 -13.36 -2.59 -24.78
C ASP A 7 -12.31 -3.26 -25.67
N ASP A 8 -11.94 -2.62 -26.78
CA ASP A 8 -10.94 -3.13 -27.73
C ASP A 8 -9.49 -2.91 -27.26
N GLU A 9 -9.29 -2.13 -26.20
CA GLU A 9 -7.94 -1.82 -25.68
C GLU A 9 -7.35 -3.00 -24.87
N ILE A 10 -6.22 -3.53 -25.36
CA ILE A 10 -5.33 -4.35 -24.56
C ILE A 10 -4.43 -3.45 -23.73
N THR A 11 -4.55 -3.51 -22.40
CA THR A 11 -3.78 -2.68 -21.46
C THR A 11 -2.73 -3.50 -20.72
N PHE A 12 -1.52 -2.93 -20.55
CA PHE A 12 -0.46 -3.54 -19.76
C PHE A 12 0.02 -2.59 -18.66
N PHE A 13 -0.11 -3.03 -17.42
CA PHE A 13 0.48 -2.35 -16.27
C PHE A 13 1.73 -3.11 -15.83
N LYS A 14 2.87 -2.41 -15.81
CA LYS A 14 4.12 -2.94 -15.27
C LYS A 14 4.53 -2.17 -14.03
N SER A 15 4.81 -2.91 -12.96
CA SER A 15 5.39 -2.39 -11.73
C SER A 15 6.67 -3.13 -11.37
N VAL A 16 7.56 -2.46 -10.65
CA VAL A 16 8.77 -3.05 -10.03
C VAL A 16 8.74 -2.98 -8.50
N GLY A 17 7.68 -2.39 -7.93
CA GLY A 17 7.60 -2.03 -6.51
C GLY A 17 8.21 -0.66 -6.22
N ASN A 18 7.67 0.04 -5.23
CA ASN A 18 8.22 1.31 -4.73
C ASN A 18 8.13 1.34 -3.21
N ALA A 19 9.24 1.64 -2.53
CA ALA A 19 9.32 1.75 -1.08
C ALA A 19 8.26 2.66 -0.45
N VAL A 20 7.77 3.67 -1.18
CA VAL A 20 6.68 4.53 -0.70
C VAL A 20 5.38 3.74 -0.47
N GLN A 21 5.13 2.69 -1.26
CA GLN A 21 3.96 1.82 -1.11
C GLN A 21 4.06 1.02 0.19
N ASP A 22 5.24 0.48 0.48
CA ASP A 22 5.51 -0.25 1.73
C ASP A 22 5.37 0.67 2.94
N MET A 23 5.97 1.86 2.89
CA MET A 23 5.91 2.82 4.00
C MET A 23 4.49 3.35 4.23
N ALA A 24 3.71 3.58 3.18
CA ALA A 24 2.32 4.02 3.30
C ALA A 24 1.47 2.96 4.03
N VAL A 25 1.58 1.69 3.62
CA VAL A 25 0.88 0.58 4.28
C VAL A 25 1.40 0.39 5.70
N GLY A 26 2.72 0.36 5.88
CA GLY A 26 3.37 0.17 7.18
C GLY A 26 2.93 1.19 8.22
N ARG A 27 2.87 2.46 7.85
CA ARG A 27 2.34 3.52 8.73
C ARG A 27 0.87 3.30 9.05
N PHE A 28 0.04 3.05 8.04
CA PHE A 28 -1.40 2.88 8.24
C PHE A 28 -1.71 1.71 9.19
N VAL A 29 -1.10 0.55 8.97
CA VAL A 29 -1.35 -0.63 9.82
C VAL A 29 -0.77 -0.45 11.22
N PHE A 30 0.34 0.28 11.37
CA PHE A 30 0.90 0.61 12.67
C PHE A 30 -0.03 1.53 13.48
N GLU A 31 -0.54 2.59 12.86
CA GLU A 31 -1.49 3.51 13.50
C GLU A 31 -2.77 2.76 13.94
N GLU A 32 -3.29 1.86 13.10
CA GLU A 32 -4.44 1.02 13.44
C GLU A 32 -4.13 0.00 14.56
N ALA A 33 -2.95 -0.60 14.56
CA ALA A 33 -2.53 -1.51 15.63
C ALA A 33 -2.46 -0.80 16.99
N VAL A 34 -1.93 0.43 17.02
CA VAL A 34 -1.93 1.28 18.21
C VAL A 34 -3.36 1.59 18.65
N ARG A 35 -4.24 1.98 17.72
CA ARG A 35 -5.65 2.30 18.01
C ARG A 35 -6.43 1.12 18.60
N LEU A 36 -6.12 -0.10 18.14
CA LEU A 36 -6.79 -1.33 18.56
C LEU A 36 -6.12 -2.04 19.75
N GLY A 37 -4.97 -1.55 20.22
CA GLY A 37 -4.20 -2.20 21.28
C GLY A 37 -3.58 -3.53 20.86
N VAL A 38 -3.21 -3.67 19.58
CA VAL A 38 -2.59 -4.87 19.01
C VAL A 38 -1.08 -4.68 18.91
N GLY A 39 -0.31 -5.70 19.32
CA GLY A 39 1.16 -5.72 19.23
C GLY A 39 1.84 -5.79 20.60
N GLN A 40 3.17 -5.72 20.60
CA GLN A 40 3.99 -5.78 21.81
C GLN A 40 5.07 -4.70 21.79
N PRO A 41 5.13 -3.82 22.80
CA PRO A 41 6.23 -2.87 22.94
C PRO A 41 7.57 -3.59 23.10
N VAL A 42 8.60 -3.07 22.46
CA VAL A 42 9.98 -3.55 22.57
C VAL A 42 10.91 -2.40 22.91
N THR A 43 12.00 -2.70 23.63
CA THR A 43 13.06 -1.73 23.93
C THR A 43 14.16 -1.85 22.87
N LEU A 44 14.79 -0.72 22.51
CA LEU A 44 15.92 -0.69 21.58
C LEU A 44 17.22 -1.14 22.24
#